data_AF-A0A928FDF7-F1
#
_entry.id   AF-A0A928FDF7-F1
#
_cell.length_a   1.000
_cell.length_b   1.000
_cell.length_c   1.000
_cell.angle_alpha   90.00
_cell.angle_beta   90.00
_cell.angle_gamma   90.00
#
_symmetry.space_group_name_H-M   'P 1'
#
loop_
_entity.id
_entity.type
_entity.pdbx_description
1 polymer ?
#
loop_
_entity_poly.entity_id
_entity_poly.type
_entity_poly.pdbx_seq_one_letter_code
_entity_poly.pdbx_strand_id
1 'polypeptide(L)'
;MRVTFLEPRKNLELYLPRLEELIERLIRDYGADTFYFCEMTRFTYEAMDVLQRLREKYPFCETVYVIADNPDAPQEKGRKSSPRYVYLSALSVFGKRDSAFVRDVWMIDNCDIVVLYPPSDQKAEQSFRNYVYAKEKTVVTAE
;
A
#
# COMPACT_ATOMS: atom_id res chain seq x y z
N MET A 1 -11.07 2.70 -7.34
CA MET A 1 -9.77 3.43 -7.37
C MET A 1 -8.75 2.72 -6.49
N ARG A 2 -7.50 2.67 -6.94
CA ARG A 2 -6.41 1.93 -6.29
C ARG A 2 -5.63 2.83 -5.35
N VAL A 3 -5.34 2.33 -4.15
CA VAL A 3 -4.66 3.06 -3.10
C VAL A 3 -3.35 2.36 -2.76
N THR A 4 -2.30 3.13 -2.48
CA THR A 4 -1.12 2.64 -1.77
C THR A 4 -0.76 3.54 -0.58
N PHE A 5 -0.09 2.98 0.41
CA PHE A 5 0.35 3.68 1.62
C PHE A 5 1.87 3.79 1.62
N LEU A 6 2.38 5.01 1.81
CA LEU A 6 3.78 5.21 2.16
C LEU A 6 3.92 5.09 3.67
N GLU A 7 4.04 3.86 4.17
CA GLU A 7 3.91 3.53 5.59
C GLU A 7 4.80 4.38 6.53
N PRO A 8 4.30 4.80 7.70
CA PRO A 8 5.09 5.53 8.68
C PRO A 8 6.10 4.58 9.34
N ARG A 9 7.40 4.90 9.23
CA ARG A 9 8.47 4.12 9.87
C ARG A 9 8.64 4.40 11.36
N LYS A 10 8.10 5.52 11.84
CA LYS A 10 8.12 5.97 13.23
C LYS A 10 6.74 6.45 13.63
N ASN A 11 6.48 6.47 14.94
CA ASN A 11 5.28 7.01 15.54
C ASN A 11 3.97 6.39 15.01
N LEU A 12 4.03 5.10 14.66
CA LEU A 12 2.91 4.34 14.11
C LEU A 12 1.66 4.44 14.99
N GLU A 13 1.86 4.44 16.31
CA GLU A 13 0.83 4.60 17.34
C GLU A 13 0.01 5.89 17.24
N LEU A 14 0.52 6.95 16.60
CA LEU A 14 -0.24 8.17 16.36
C LEU A 14 -1.29 7.98 15.26
N TYR A 15 -1.02 7.07 14.32
CA TYR A 15 -1.80 6.93 13.09
C TYR A 15 -2.77 5.76 13.14
N LEU A 16 -2.41 4.67 13.83
CA LEU A 16 -3.27 3.49 13.96
C LEU A 16 -4.69 3.79 14.46
N PRO A 17 -4.91 4.66 15.48
CA PRO A 17 -6.26 4.95 15.97
C PRO A 17 -7.17 5.60 14.93
N ARG A 18 -6.61 6.24 13.89
CA ARG A 18 -7.34 6.92 12.81
C ARG A 18 -7.36 6.13 11.51
N LEU A 19 -6.73 4.96 11.48
CA LEU A 19 -6.57 4.17 10.26
C LEU A 19 -7.92 3.70 9.70
N GLU A 20 -8.86 3.35 10.57
CA GLU A 20 -10.22 2.95 10.17
C GLU A 20 -10.99 4.09 9.50
N GLU A 21 -11.01 5.26 10.13
CA GLU A 21 -11.64 6.46 9.57
C GLU A 21 -10.99 6.85 8.25
N LEU A 22 -9.65 6.80 8.16
CA LEU A 22 -8.92 7.11 6.94
C LEU A 22 -9.27 6.16 5.80
N ILE A 23 -9.27 4.84 6.04
CA ILE A 23 -9.63 3.84 5.04
C ILE A 23 -11.09 4.00 4.61
N GLU A 24 -12.00 4.22 5.55
CA GLU A 24 -13.40 4.47 5.23
C GLU A 24 -13.58 5.75 4.40
N ARG A 25 -12.85 6.83 4.73
CA ARG A 25 -12.84 8.08 3.96
C ARG A 25 -12.37 7.85 2.53
N LEU A 26 -11.30 7.07 2.35
CA LEU A 26 -10.79 6.71 1.02
C LEU A 26 -11.84 5.95 0.20
N ILE A 27 -12.57 5.03 0.81
CA ILE A 27 -13.63 4.27 0.13
C ILE A 27 -14.79 5.18 -0.25
N ARG A 28 -15.32 5.94 0.72
CA ARG A 28 -16.55 6.73 0.56
C ARG A 28 -16.34 7.96 -0.32
N ASP A 29 -15.28 8.73 -0.07
CA ASP A 29 -15.10 10.05 -0.66
C ASP A 29 -14.26 10.01 -1.94
N TYR A 30 -13.41 8.98 -2.07
CA TYR A 30 -12.52 8.81 -3.22
C TYR A 30 -12.81 7.54 -4.02
N GLY A 31 -13.85 6.77 -3.70
CA GLY A 31 -14.19 5.55 -4.45
C GLY A 31 -13.07 4.50 -4.45
N ALA A 32 -12.28 4.43 -3.37
CA ALA A 32 -11.25 3.42 -3.24
C ALA A 32 -11.87 2.01 -3.17
N ASP A 33 -11.33 1.08 -3.96
CA ASP A 33 -11.79 -0.31 -4.04
C ASP A 33 -10.63 -1.32 -3.93
N THR A 34 -9.39 -0.90 -4.12
CA THR A 34 -8.23 -1.78 -4.16
C THR A 34 -7.10 -1.17 -3.34
N PHE A 35 -6.55 -1.93 -2.39
CA PHE A 35 -5.49 -1.47 -1.50
C PHE A 35 -4.21 -2.30 -1.70
N TYR A 36 -3.14 -1.62 -2.12
CA TYR A 36 -1.82 -2.21 -2.32
C TYR A 36 -0.98 -2.15 -1.04
N PHE A 37 -0.46 -3.31 -0.62
CA PHE A 37 0.51 -3.48 0.47
C PHE A 37 1.74 -4.25 -0.02
N CYS A 38 2.88 -4.09 0.62
CA CYS A 38 4.13 -4.69 0.13
C CYS A 38 4.94 -5.50 1.16
N GLU A 39 4.72 -5.24 2.44
CA GLU A 39 5.46 -5.86 3.53
C GLU A 39 4.50 -6.21 4.65
N MET A 40 4.72 -7.33 5.33
CA MET A 40 3.92 -7.72 6.50
C MET A 40 4.44 -6.99 7.74
N THR A 41 4.28 -5.67 7.76
CA THR A 41 4.60 -4.80 8.89
C THR A 41 3.43 -4.75 9.87
N ARG A 42 3.66 -4.23 11.08
CA ARG A 42 2.57 -3.94 12.04
C ARG A 42 1.50 -3.05 11.41
N PHE A 43 1.89 -2.03 10.64
CA PHE A 43 0.93 -1.16 9.95
C PHE A 43 0.07 -1.97 8.98
N THR A 44 0.69 -2.81 8.14
CA THR A 44 -0.04 -3.64 7.18
C THR A 44 -1.02 -4.57 7.88
N TYR A 45 -0.64 -5.24 8.98
CA TYR A 45 -1.58 -6.11 9.72
C TYR A 45 -2.79 -5.33 10.24
N GLU A 46 -2.57 -4.15 10.85
CA GLU A 46 -3.66 -3.32 11.36
C GLU A 46 -4.56 -2.81 10.22
N ALA A 47 -3.98 -2.42 9.09
CA ALA A 47 -4.72 -2.01 7.90
C ALA A 47 -5.56 -3.16 7.31
N MET A 48 -5.03 -4.38 7.30
CA MET A 48 -5.79 -5.57 6.90
C MET A 48 -6.97 -5.83 7.82
N ASP A 49 -6.75 -5.76 9.13
CA ASP A 49 -7.81 -6.02 10.11
C ASP A 49 -8.93 -4.98 9.98
N VAL A 50 -8.56 -3.71 9.75
CA VAL A 50 -9.51 -2.66 9.40
C VAL A 50 -10.27 -3.01 8.12
N LEU A 51 -9.59 -3.33 7.02
CA LEU A 51 -10.23 -3.68 5.75
C LEU A 51 -11.14 -4.90 5.88
N GLN A 52 -10.76 -5.88 6.70
CA GLN A 52 -11.54 -7.08 6.95
C GLN A 52 -12.82 -6.78 7.74
N ARG A 53 -12.78 -5.87 8.72
CA ARG A 53 -13.99 -5.37 9.40
C ARG A 53 -14.87 -4.57 8.44
N LEU A 54 -14.26 -3.67 7.67
CA LEU A 54 -14.97 -2.80 6.73
C LEU A 54 -15.60 -3.57 5.56
N ARG A 55 -15.15 -4.79 5.25
CA ARG A 55 -15.74 -5.64 4.19
C ARG A 55 -17.21 -5.98 4.39
N GLU A 56 -17.71 -5.99 5.62
CA GLU A 56 -19.15 -6.16 5.87
C GLU A 56 -19.97 -5.02 5.26
N LYS A 57 -19.42 -3.80 5.30
CA LYS A 57 -20.03 -2.57 4.75
C LYS A 57 -19.63 -2.31 3.30
N TYR A 58 -18.41 -2.68 2.93
CA TYR A 58 -17.80 -2.43 1.63
C TYR A 58 -17.25 -3.74 1.02
N PRO A 59 -18.13 -4.67 0.62
CA PRO A 59 -17.74 -6.02 0.17
C PRO A 59 -16.99 -6.05 -1.17
N PHE A 60 -16.96 -4.93 -1.89
CA PHE A 60 -16.22 -4.76 -3.13
C PHE A 60 -14.73 -4.46 -2.90
N CYS A 61 -14.31 -4.16 -1.67
CA CYS A 61 -12.92 -3.81 -1.38
C CYS A 61 -11.99 -5.03 -1.44
N GLU A 62 -10.89 -4.86 -2.18
CA GLU A 62 -9.85 -5.87 -2.40
C GLU A 62 -8.50 -5.46 -1.78
N THR A 63 -7.82 -6.44 -1.21
CA THR A 63 -6.46 -6.31 -0.69
C THR A 63 -5.50 -7.00 -1.67
N VAL A 64 -4.46 -6.30 -2.08
CA VAL A 64 -3.45 -6.82 -3.02
C VAL A 64 -2.05 -6.66 -2.42
N TYR A 65 -1.35 -7.77 -2.24
CA TYR A 65 0.05 -7.80 -1.85
C TYR A 65 0.95 -7.73 -3.07
N VAL A 66 1.81 -6.73 -3.12
CA VAL A 66 2.85 -6.59 -4.13
C VAL A 66 4.16 -7.05 -3.50
N ILE A 67 4.69 -8.15 -4.00
CA ILE A 67 5.88 -8.80 -3.49
C ILE A 67 7.01 -8.55 -4.48
N ALA A 68 8.14 -8.03 -3.98
CA ALA A 68 9.32 -7.75 -4.79
C ALA A 68 9.90 -9.02 -5.43
N ASP A 69 9.75 -10.16 -4.75
CA ASP A 69 10.30 -11.45 -5.19
C ASP A 69 9.56 -12.66 -4.64
N ASN A 70 9.29 -13.62 -5.51
CA ASN A 70 9.04 -15.00 -5.12
C ASN A 70 9.42 -15.90 -6.31
N PRO A 71 10.58 -16.57 -6.27
CA PRO A 71 11.04 -17.40 -7.38
C PRO A 71 10.11 -18.58 -7.69
N ASP A 72 9.26 -18.99 -6.74
CA ASP A 72 8.44 -20.20 -6.83
C ASP A 72 6.93 -19.94 -6.79
N ALA A 73 6.47 -18.68 -6.92
CA ALA A 73 5.04 -18.37 -6.81
C ALA A 73 4.23 -18.85 -8.02
N PRO A 74 3.22 -19.73 -7.85
CA PRO A 74 2.17 -19.85 -8.84
C PRO A 74 1.41 -18.51 -8.92
N GLN A 75 1.12 -18.03 -10.13
CA GLN A 75 0.22 -16.89 -10.32
C GLN A 75 -1.20 -17.29 -9.89
N GLU A 76 -1.52 -17.15 -8.61
CA GLU A 76 -2.84 -17.56 -8.11
C GLU A 76 -3.94 -16.58 -8.54
N LYS A 77 -4.99 -17.14 -9.14
CA LYS A 77 -6.30 -16.51 -9.27
C LYS A 77 -6.97 -16.52 -7.90
N GLY A 78 -6.87 -15.42 -7.17
CA GLY A 78 -7.44 -15.28 -5.84
C GLY A 78 -8.96 -15.56 -5.80
N ARG A 79 -9.42 -16.26 -4.74
CA ARG A 79 -10.84 -16.25 -4.34
C ARG A 79 -11.16 -14.85 -3.80
N LYS A 80 -12.38 -14.34 -4.01
CA LYS A 80 -12.81 -12.99 -3.55
C LYS A 80 -12.51 -12.68 -2.07
N SER A 81 -12.42 -13.70 -1.21
CA SER A 81 -12.15 -13.54 0.22
C SER A 81 -10.66 -13.50 0.61
N SER A 82 -9.76 -14.00 -0.24
CA SER A 82 -8.32 -14.06 0.05
C SER A 82 -7.59 -12.87 -0.58
N PRO A 83 -6.53 -12.34 0.06
CA PRO A 83 -5.77 -11.27 -0.55
C PRO A 83 -5.08 -11.77 -1.84
N ARG A 84 -5.07 -10.92 -2.87
CA ARG A 84 -4.44 -11.24 -4.16
C ARG A 84 -2.95 -10.90 -4.07
N TYR A 85 -2.09 -11.71 -4.69
CA TYR A 85 -0.65 -11.46 -4.73
C TYR A 85 -0.19 -11.06 -6.14
N VAL A 86 0.72 -10.09 -6.21
CA VAL A 86 1.42 -9.62 -7.41
C VAL A 86 2.90 -9.79 -7.16
N TYR A 87 3.60 -10.53 -8.01
CA TYR A 87 5.03 -10.79 -7.88
C TYR A 87 5.79 -10.06 -8.99
N LEU A 88 6.81 -9.27 -8.64
CA LEU A 88 7.52 -8.43 -9.61
C LEU A 88 8.83 -9.01 -10.14
N SER A 89 9.20 -10.23 -9.72
CA SER A 89 10.40 -10.96 -10.18
C SER A 89 11.66 -10.09 -10.33
N ALA A 90 11.83 -9.08 -9.47
CA ALA A 90 12.86 -8.06 -9.65
C ALA A 90 14.22 -8.49 -9.08
N LEU A 91 14.23 -9.49 -8.20
CA LEU A 91 15.39 -9.88 -7.38
C LEU A 91 16.41 -10.73 -8.14
N SER A 92 15.98 -11.43 -9.18
CA SER A 92 16.88 -12.13 -10.11
C SER A 92 17.68 -11.16 -10.98
N VAL A 93 17.23 -9.91 -11.12
CA VAL A 93 17.85 -8.89 -11.98
C VAL A 93 18.56 -7.80 -11.16
N PHE A 94 17.98 -7.41 -10.03
CA PHE A 94 18.46 -6.33 -9.18
C PHE A 94 18.57 -6.83 -7.73
N GLY A 95 19.64 -6.51 -6.99
CA GLY A 95 19.81 -7.01 -5.61
C GLY A 95 18.63 -6.65 -4.68
N LYS A 96 18.59 -7.24 -3.46
CA LYS A 96 17.46 -7.09 -2.52
C LYS A 96 16.95 -5.65 -2.32
N ARG A 97 17.86 -4.68 -2.17
CA ARG A 97 17.50 -3.26 -1.94
C ARG A 97 16.81 -2.64 -3.15
N ASP A 98 17.32 -2.94 -4.34
CA ASP A 98 16.79 -2.41 -5.59
C ASP A 98 15.44 -3.05 -5.92
N SER A 99 15.23 -4.30 -5.52
CA SER A 99 13.94 -5.00 -5.69
C SER A 99 12.82 -4.40 -4.86
N ALA A 100 13.08 -4.01 -3.60
CA ALA A 100 12.10 -3.30 -2.78
C ALA A 100 11.76 -1.93 -3.39
N PHE A 101 12.77 -1.21 -3.89
CA PHE A 101 12.56 0.06 -4.58
C PHE A 101 11.71 -0.09 -5.84
N VAL A 102 12.01 -1.07 -6.70
CA VAL A 102 11.23 -1.37 -7.91
C VAL A 102 9.77 -1.68 -7.57
N ARG A 103 9.55 -2.44 -6.49
CA ARG A 103 8.21 -2.75 -6.00
C ARG A 103 7.44 -1.51 -5.54
N ASP A 104 8.06 -0.66 -4.73
CA ASP A 104 7.41 0.54 -4.21
C ASP A 104 7.09 1.52 -5.36
N VAL A 105 7.99 1.65 -6.32
CA VAL A 105 7.76 2.41 -7.57
C VAL A 105 6.59 1.83 -8.36
N TRP A 106 6.54 0.51 -8.53
CA TRP A 106 5.43 -0.14 -9.23
C TRP A 106 4.08 0.15 -8.56
N MET A 107 4.02 0.08 -7.22
CA MET A 107 2.78 0.39 -6.49
C MET A 107 2.33 1.83 -6.70
N ILE A 108 3.25 2.79 -6.66
CA ILE A 108 2.95 4.21 -6.91
C ILE A 108 2.47 4.41 -8.34
N ASP A 109 3.15 3.80 -9.32
CA ASP A 109 2.78 3.94 -10.72
C ASP A 109 1.40 3.35 -11.03
N ASN A 110 1.04 2.26 -10.37
CA ASN A 110 -0.20 1.52 -10.61
C ASN A 110 -1.37 1.92 -9.70
N CYS A 111 -1.15 2.78 -8.71
CA CYS A 111 -2.22 3.34 -7.88
C CYS A 111 -2.78 4.65 -8.46
N ASP A 112 -3.98 5.02 -8.00
CA ASP A 112 -4.61 6.32 -8.28
C ASP A 112 -4.39 7.30 -7.11
N ILE A 113 -4.34 6.76 -5.88
CA ILE A 113 -4.24 7.51 -4.64
C ILE A 113 -3.03 7.03 -3.84
N VAL A 114 -2.23 7.98 -3.36
CA VAL A 114 -1.13 7.72 -2.43
C VAL A 114 -1.45 8.36 -1.09
N VAL A 115 -1.46 7.54 -0.04
CA VAL A 115 -1.56 8.02 1.34
C VAL A 115 -0.16 8.31 1.86
N LEU A 116 0.08 9.56 2.23
CA LEU A 116 1.33 10.01 2.83
C LEU A 116 1.12 10.32 4.31
N TYR A 117 1.93 9.72 5.17
CA TYR A 117 2.05 10.11 6.56
C TYR A 117 2.98 11.34 6.67
N PRO A 118 3.10 12.02 7.80
CA PRO A 118 4.14 13.03 8.00
C PRO A 118 5.55 12.43 7.86
N PRO A 119 6.51 13.17 7.28
CA PRO A 119 7.85 12.65 7.03
C PRO A 119 8.60 12.34 8.32
N SER A 120 9.34 11.22 8.31
CA SER A 120 10.48 11.07 9.21
C SER A 120 11.67 11.86 8.64
N ASP A 121 12.68 12.18 9.45
CA ASP A 121 13.90 12.93 9.03
C ASP A 121 14.79 12.19 8.00
N GLN A 122 14.28 11.19 7.28
CA GLN A 122 15.05 10.36 6.36
C GLN A 122 14.97 10.87 4.92
N LYS A 123 16.15 11.15 4.32
CA LYS A 123 16.29 11.58 2.92
C LYS A 123 15.63 10.64 1.91
N ALA A 124 15.64 9.33 2.16
CA ALA A 124 15.02 8.34 1.26
C ALA A 124 13.50 8.51 1.16
N GLU A 125 12.85 8.87 2.26
CA GLU A 125 11.41 9.12 2.30
C GLU A 125 11.04 10.38 1.50
N GLN A 126 11.88 11.42 1.58
CA GLN A 126 11.71 12.64 0.80
C GLN A 126 11.83 12.38 -0.71
N SER A 127 12.76 11.54 -1.15
CA SER A 127 12.90 11.17 -2.56
C SER A 127 11.64 10.48 -3.09
N PHE A 128 11.03 9.59 -2.30
CA PHE A 128 9.77 8.93 -2.67
C PHE A 128 8.60 9.92 -2.74
N ARG A 129 8.51 10.88 -1.81
CA ARG A 129 7.50 11.94 -1.87
C ARG A 129 7.63 12.77 -3.13
N ASN A 130 8.86 13.18 -3.48
CA ASN A 130 9.11 13.94 -4.70
C ASN A 130 8.69 13.14 -5.94
N TYR A 131 8.94 11.83 -5.95
CA TYR A 131 8.47 10.93 -7.00
C TYR A 131 6.94 10.89 -7.09
N VAL A 132 6.24 10.75 -5.96
CA VAL A 132 4.76 10.76 -5.91
C VAL A 132 4.19 12.08 -6.45
N TYR A 133 4.73 13.23 -6.00
CA TYR A 133 4.27 14.54 -6.45
C TYR A 133 4.52 14.77 -7.94
N ALA A 134 5.51 14.11 -8.55
CA ALA A 134 5.76 14.18 -9.99
C ALA A 134 4.80 13.31 -10.83
N LYS A 135 4.01 12.43 -10.21
CA LYS A 135 3.20 11.40 -10.90
C LYS A 135 1.72 11.76 -11.08
N GLU A 136 1.34 13.02 -10.86
CA GLU A 136 -0.04 13.53 -10.96
C GLU A 136 -1.07 12.68 -10.20
N LYS A 137 -0.66 12.07 -9.07
CA LYS A 137 -1.51 11.23 -8.23
C LYS A 137 -2.36 12.06 -7.27
N THR A 138 -3.50 11.52 -6.85
CA THR A 138 -4.23 12.08 -5.71
C THR A 138 -3.46 11.78 -4.43
N VAL A 139 -2.99 12.81 -3.74
CA VAL A 139 -2.25 12.67 -2.49
C VAL A 139 -3.17 12.97 -1.32
N VAL A 140 -3.29 12.01 -0.39
CA VAL A 140 -4.04 12.17 0.85
C VAL A 140 -3.06 12.14 2.01
N THR A 141 -3.01 13.21 2.80
CA THR A 141 -2.23 13.25 4.03
C THR A 141 -3.00 12.57 5.17
N ALA A 142 -2.30 11.71 5.91
CA ALA A 142 -2.81 11.13 7.15
C ALA A 142 -2.51 12.11 8.30
N GLU A 143 -3.50 12.93 8.64
CA GLU A 143 -3.45 13.92 9.75
C GLU A 143 -4.04 13.37 11.05
#